data_AF-A0A7S0EPZ6-F1
#
_entry.id   AF-A0A7S0EPZ6-F1
#
_cell.length_a   1.000
_cell.length_b   1.000
_cell.length_c   1.000
_cell.angle_alpha   90.00
_cell.angle_beta   90.00
_cell.angle_gamma   90.00
#
_symmetry.space_group_name_H-M   'P 1'
#
loop_
_entity.id
_entity.type
_entity.pdbx_description
1 polymer ?
#
loop_
_entity_poly.entity_id
_entity_poly.type
_entity_poly.pdbx_seq_one_letter_code
_entity_poly.pdbx_strand_id
1 'polypeptide(L)'
;RARKNVQLSSLKVDVCVFAFDILSINGESLLRRPLIERRRILRENFNEVEGRFKFVSSIDPTSPEDMEDFFQVALQDSCEGLMIKSLEGSSSQYVPDKRSR
;
A
#
# COMPACT_ATOMS: atom_id res chain seq x y z
N ARG A 1 13.90 -15.84 17.07
CA ARG A 1 14.06 -15.48 15.64
C ARG A 1 15.24 -14.52 15.51
N ALA A 2 16.27 -14.87 14.72
CA ALA A 2 17.37 -13.93 14.45
C ALA A 2 16.84 -12.73 13.65
N ARG A 3 17.25 -11.52 14.02
CA ARG A 3 16.77 -10.26 13.40
C ARG A 3 17.79 -9.63 12.45
N LYS A 4 19.05 -10.08 12.49
CA LYS A 4 20.18 -9.57 11.69
C LYS A 4 20.97 -10.74 11.12
N ASN A 5 21.58 -10.56 9.96
CA ASN A 5 22.45 -11.54 9.28
C ASN A 5 21.80 -12.93 9.13
N VAL A 6 20.51 -12.96 8.77
CA VAL A 6 19.74 -14.21 8.59
C VAL A 6 20.06 -14.79 7.21
N GLN A 7 20.48 -16.06 7.19
CA GLN A 7 20.69 -16.79 5.95
C GLN A 7 19.34 -17.16 5.31
N LEU A 8 19.21 -16.97 3.99
CA LEU A 8 17.98 -17.27 3.26
C LEU A 8 17.51 -18.72 3.46
N SER A 9 18.45 -19.68 3.49
CA SER A 9 18.18 -21.10 3.73
C SER A 9 17.61 -21.42 5.12
N SER A 10 17.70 -20.49 6.08
CA SER A 10 17.21 -20.66 7.44
C SER A 10 15.82 -20.05 7.68
N LEU A 11 15.22 -19.44 6.65
CA LEU A 11 13.89 -18.86 6.73
C LEU A 11 12.84 -19.97 6.82
N LYS A 12 12.04 -19.94 7.90
CA LYS A 12 10.95 -20.89 8.15
C LYS A 12 9.55 -20.30 7.92
N VAL A 13 9.48 -19.01 7.64
CA VAL A 13 8.23 -18.26 7.52
C VAL A 13 8.29 -17.49 6.23
N ASP A 14 7.35 -17.79 5.33
CA ASP A 14 7.18 -17.06 4.09
C ASP A 14 6.54 -15.69 4.35
N VAL A 15 6.91 -14.73 3.51
CA VAL A 15 6.45 -13.35 3.61
C VAL A 15 5.90 -12.94 2.25
N CYS A 16 4.70 -12.35 2.26
CA CYS A 16 4.11 -11.68 1.12
C CYS A 16 4.11 -10.17 1.38
N VAL A 17 4.63 -9.39 0.42
CA VAL A 17 4.63 -7.93 0.47
C VAL A 17 3.38 -7.41 -0.22
N PHE A 18 2.57 -6.63 0.50
CA PHE A 18 1.42 -5.93 -0.06
C PHE A 18 1.76 -4.45 -0.26
N ALA A 19 2.06 -4.07 -1.50
CA ALA A 19 2.49 -2.73 -1.86
C ALA A 19 1.29 -1.77 -1.99
N PHE A 20 1.41 -0.59 -1.38
CA PHE A 20 0.33 0.42 -1.34
C PHE A 20 0.75 1.82 -1.82
N ASP A 21 2.05 2.10 -1.97
CA ASP A 21 2.56 3.40 -2.42
C ASP A 21 3.95 3.23 -3.06
N ILE A 22 4.38 4.24 -3.82
CA ILE A 22 5.70 4.36 -4.40
C ILE A 22 6.20 5.79 -4.20
N LEU A 23 7.36 5.94 -3.54
CA LEU A 23 7.89 7.26 -3.17
C LEU A 23 8.97 7.75 -4.13
N SER A 24 9.59 6.85 -4.88
CA SER A 24 10.61 7.15 -5.88
C SER A 24 10.69 6.03 -6.91
N ILE A 25 11.03 6.38 -8.15
CA ILE A 25 11.34 5.43 -9.22
C ILE A 25 12.41 6.01 -10.14
N ASN A 26 13.39 5.20 -10.55
CA ASN A 26 14.44 5.59 -11.51
C ASN A 26 15.20 6.89 -11.16
N GLY A 27 15.46 7.11 -9.86
CA GLY A 27 16.14 8.32 -9.38
C GLY A 27 15.25 9.55 -9.24
N GLU A 28 13.96 9.46 -9.62
CA GLU A 28 13.00 10.54 -9.46
C GLU A 28 12.22 10.40 -8.14
N SER A 29 12.05 11.50 -7.41
CA SER A 29 11.19 11.57 -6.23
C SER A 29 9.74 11.84 -6.61
N LEU A 30 8.81 11.06 -6.05
CA LEU A 30 7.37 11.17 -6.30
C LEU A 30 6.62 11.82 -5.12
N LEU A 31 7.32 12.26 -4.07
CA LEU A 31 6.71 12.73 -2.81
C LEU A 31 5.68 13.86 -2.99
N ARG A 32 5.95 14.79 -3.91
CA ARG A 32 5.06 15.92 -4.19
C ARG A 32 3.93 15.61 -5.18
N ARG A 33 3.90 14.39 -5.74
CA ARG A 33 2.84 13.95 -6.64
C ARG A 33 1.63 13.49 -5.82
N PRO A 34 0.40 13.68 -6.29
CA PRO A 34 -0.80 13.18 -5.63
C PRO A 34 -0.81 11.64 -5.59
N LEU A 35 -1.50 11.06 -4.60
CA LEU A 35 -1.54 9.61 -4.42
C LEU A 35 -2.10 8.88 -5.65
N ILE A 36 -3.05 9.48 -6.37
CA ILE A 36 -3.59 8.89 -7.59
C ILE A 36 -2.50 8.62 -8.65
N GLU A 37 -1.56 9.56 -8.82
CA GLU A 37 -0.44 9.40 -9.73
C GLU A 37 0.56 8.36 -9.23
N ARG A 38 0.91 8.39 -7.94
CA ARG A 38 1.84 7.41 -7.36
C ARG A 38 1.26 5.99 -7.46
N ARG A 39 -0.02 5.80 -7.17
CA ARG A 39 -0.74 4.53 -7.31
C ARG A 39 -0.71 4.03 -8.75
N ARG A 40 -0.94 4.91 -9.73
CA ARG A 40 -0.84 4.57 -11.16
C ARG A 40 0.57 4.13 -11.54
N ILE A 41 1.58 4.91 -11.17
CA ILE A 41 3.00 4.60 -11.45
C ILE A 41 3.39 3.25 -10.82
N LEU A 42 2.98 2.99 -9.58
CA LEU A 42 3.23 1.71 -8.90
C LEU A 42 2.65 0.54 -9.72
N ARG A 43 1.39 0.63 -10.16
CA ARG A 43 0.72 -0.45 -10.90
C ARG A 43 1.27 -0.65 -12.32
N GLU A 44 1.74 0.41 -12.97
CA GLU A 44 2.32 0.33 -14.32
C GLU A 44 3.74 -0.23 -14.35
N ASN A 45 4.48 -0.17 -13.24
CA ASN A 45 5.90 -0.51 -13.19
C ASN A 45 6.21 -1.81 -12.44
N PHE A 46 5.21 -2.47 -11.84
CA PHE A 46 5.39 -3.70 -11.08
C PHE A 46 4.33 -4.74 -11.48
N ASN A 47 4.70 -6.02 -11.37
CA ASN A 47 3.79 -7.14 -11.58
C ASN A 47 3.60 -7.90 -10.27
N GLU A 48 2.38 -8.36 -10.03
CA GLU A 48 2.11 -9.24 -8.90
C GLU A 48 2.81 -10.60 -9.07
N VAL A 49 3.26 -11.17 -7.96
CA VAL A 49 3.87 -12.49 -7.87
C VAL A 49 3.17 -13.22 -6.74
N GLU A 50 2.47 -14.30 -7.09
CA GLU A 50 1.67 -15.08 -6.14
C GLU A 50 2.50 -15.50 -4.91
N GLY A 51 1.92 -15.28 -3.72
CA GLY A 51 2.56 -15.58 -2.44
C GLY A 51 3.75 -14.70 -2.04
N ARG A 52 4.17 -13.74 -2.88
CA ARG A 52 5.37 -12.92 -2.63
C ARG A 52 5.16 -11.42 -2.72
N PHE A 53 4.44 -10.95 -3.75
CA PHE A 53 4.21 -9.53 -3.99
C PHE A 53 2.82 -9.32 -4.57
N LYS A 54 2.02 -8.49 -3.92
CA LYS A 54 0.70 -8.08 -4.41
C LYS A 54 0.52 -6.58 -4.20
N PHE A 55 -0.38 -5.96 -4.96
CA PHE A 55 -0.89 -4.66 -4.57
C PHE A 55 -1.91 -4.84 -3.45
N VAL A 56 -2.06 -3.84 -2.59
CA VAL A 56 -3.16 -3.83 -1.64
C VAL A 56 -4.50 -3.82 -2.37
N SER A 57 -5.48 -4.54 -1.81
CA SER A 57 -6.88 -4.35 -2.19
C SER A 57 -7.31 -2.92 -1.86
N SER A 58 -8.04 -2.27 -2.76
CA SER A 58 -8.45 -0.87 -2.61
C SER A 58 -9.69 -0.58 -3.44
N ILE A 59 -10.56 0.29 -2.92
CA ILE A 59 -11.70 0.87 -3.63
C ILE A 59 -11.60 2.39 -3.63
N ASP A 60 -12.27 3.03 -4.59
CA ASP A 60 -12.51 4.48 -4.62
C ASP A 60 -14.01 4.67 -4.31
N PRO A 61 -14.40 4.70 -3.03
CA PRO A 61 -15.81 4.65 -2.63
C PRO A 61 -16.54 5.93 -3.04
N THR A 62 -17.81 5.77 -3.40
CA THR A 62 -18.72 6.89 -3.72
C THR A 62 -19.82 7.06 -2.69
N SER A 63 -19.97 6.09 -1.79
CA SER A 63 -20.97 6.06 -0.73
C SER A 63 -20.38 5.55 0.60
N PRO A 64 -21.00 5.87 1.75
CA PRO A 64 -20.68 5.23 3.03
C PRO A 64 -20.90 3.72 3.03
N GLU A 65 -21.89 3.23 2.28
CA GLU A 65 -22.20 1.81 2.16
C GLU A 65 -21.04 1.04 1.51
N ASP A 66 -20.41 1.60 0.46
CA ASP A 66 -19.23 1.02 -0.18
C ASP A 66 -18.09 0.80 0.84
N MET A 67 -17.93 1.73 1.79
CA MET A 67 -16.88 1.66 2.82
C MET A 67 -17.19 0.59 3.87
N GLU A 68 -18.46 0.45 4.28
CA GLU A 68 -18.86 -0.57 5.26
C GLU A 68 -18.67 -1.97 4.68
N ASP A 69 -19.13 -2.20 3.44
CA ASP A 69 -18.97 -3.48 2.76
C ASP A 69 -17.48 -3.85 2.63
N PHE A 70 -16.65 -2.88 2.23
CA PHE A 70 -15.21 -3.11 2.12
C PHE A 70 -14.52 -3.34 3.48
N PHE A 71 -15.03 -2.71 4.54
CA PHE A 71 -14.56 -2.96 5.91
C PHE A 71 -14.87 -4.40 6.34
N GLN A 72 -16.07 -4.91 6.06
CA GLN A 72 -16.42 -6.30 6.37
C GLN A 72 -15.52 -7.30 5.61
N VAL A 73 -15.21 -7.03 4.34
CA VAL A 73 -14.25 -7.84 3.57
C VAL A 73 -12.86 -7.82 4.21
N ALA A 74 -12.36 -6.64 4.61
CA ALA A 74 -11.05 -6.52 5.25
C ALA A 74 -10.96 -7.34 6.55
N LEU A 75 -12.02 -7.37 7.36
CA LEU A 75 -12.07 -8.19 8.58
C LEU A 75 -12.07 -9.69 8.27
N GLN A 76 -12.81 -10.12 7.24
CA GLN A 76 -12.82 -11.52 6.78
C GLN A 76 -11.44 -11.96 6.28
N ASP A 77 -10.72 -11.04 5.62
CA ASP A 77 -9.35 -11.24 5.13
C ASP A 77 -8.28 -11.09 6.22
N SER A 78 -8.67 -11.08 7.51
CA SER A 78 -7.77 -10.96 8.67
C SER A 78 -6.94 -9.67 8.70
N CYS A 79 -7.44 -8.58 8.12
CA CYS A 79 -6.85 -7.25 8.26
C CYS A 79 -7.38 -6.55 9.52
N GLU A 80 -6.63 -5.54 10.00
CA GLU A 80 -7.01 -4.75 11.19
C GLU A 80 -8.12 -3.72 10.91
N GLY A 81 -8.36 -3.39 9.64
CA GLY A 81 -9.37 -2.42 9.21
C GLY A 81 -8.98 -1.72 7.91
N LEU A 82 -9.50 -0.50 7.71
CA LEU A 82 -9.29 0.28 6.49
C LEU A 82 -8.30 1.43 6.69
N MET A 83 -7.52 1.70 5.65
CA MET A 83 -6.73 2.92 5.53
C MET A 83 -7.40 3.87 4.55
N ILE A 84 -7.88 5.02 5.03
CA ILE A 84 -8.53 6.04 4.19
C ILE A 84 -7.47 7.06 3.74
N LYS A 85 -7.42 7.34 2.43
CA LYS A 85 -6.39 8.21 1.83
C LYS A 85 -7.02 9.13 0.79
N SER A 86 -6.70 10.43 0.85
CA SER A 86 -7.06 11.38 -0.21
C SER A 86 -6.26 11.05 -1.49
N LEU A 87 -6.96 10.89 -2.61
CA LEU A 87 -6.33 10.61 -3.91
C LEU A 87 -5.73 11.86 -4.55
N GLU A 88 -6.38 13.01 -4.34
CA GLU A 88 -6.04 14.30 -4.94
C GLU A 88 -5.95 15.42 -3.89
N GLY A 89 -5.54 16.61 -4.32
CA GLY A 89 -5.39 17.79 -3.46
C GLY A 89 -4.11 17.78 -2.64
N SER A 90 -3.89 18.84 -1.86
CA SER A 90 -2.64 19.03 -1.10
C SER A 90 -2.42 17.98 0.00
N SER A 91 -3.49 17.37 0.52
CA SER A 91 -3.40 16.29 1.53
C SER A 91 -2.99 14.93 0.95
N SER A 92 -3.02 14.77 -0.38
CA SER A 92 -2.66 13.52 -1.05
C SER A 92 -1.15 13.33 -1.28
N GLN A 93 -0.35 14.39 -1.09
CA GLN A 93 1.11 14.33 -1.19
C GLN A 93 1.71 13.55 -0.02
N TYR A 94 2.83 12.88 -0.26
CA TYR A 94 3.58 12.23 0.82
C TYR A 94 4.55 13.23 1.43
N VAL A 95 4.21 13.75 2.61
CA VAL A 95 5.07 14.66 3.37
C VAL A 95 5.55 13.93 4.63
N PRO A 96 6.80 13.42 4.64
CA PRO A 96 7.35 12.77 5.83
C PRO A 96 7.23 13.66 7.06
N ASP A 97 7.03 13.05 8.23
CA ASP A 97 6.88 13.75 9.52
C ASP A 97 5.62 14.63 9.65
N LYS A 98 4.70 14.59 8.68
CA LYS A 98 3.38 15.22 8.81
C LYS A 98 2.28 14.19 8.88
N ARG A 99 1.42 14.33 9.89
CA ARG A 99 0.12 13.66 9.95
C ARG A 99 -0.93 14.59 9.36
N SER A 100 -1.68 14.12 8.37
CA SER A 100 -2.88 14.84 7.91
C SER A 100 -3.82 15.04 9.11
N ARG A 101 -4.34 16.26 9.25
CA ARG A 101 -5.39 16.54 10.24
C ARG A 101 -6.72 15.99 9.78
#